data_AF-A0AA38L8V4-F1
#
_entry.id   AF-A0AA38L8V4-F1
#
_cell.length_a   1.000
_cell.length_b   1.000
_cell.length_c   1.000
_cell.angle_alpha   90.00
_cell.angle_beta   90.00
_cell.angle_gamma   90.00
#
_symmetry.space_group_name_H-M   'P 1'
#
loop_
_entity.id
_entity.type
_entity.pdbx_description
1 polymer ?
#
loop_
_entity_poly.entity_id
_entity_poly.type
_entity_poly.pdbx_seq_one_letter_code
_entity_poly.pdbx_strand_id
1 'polypeptide(L)'
;HKERIQEDINHSKEAEGSLGLQLVCLLLNCASAMAENNKILPENLLRKLYSKVTINGNSIERVAAHFAEALSAKMEAPPTPLLFCKKLNADSEQPDEKETSEAQFAAMIDFYRVSPFYQFAHLTANQAIIEAFEGKSHLHVIDFDISHGIQWSSLIQSLSERKDVAALRITGFGRDMNVLNATGIRLRGFASSYGLTSFEFHPFLEGSNEISTEILQIKEEETVAVNMVFVFEQTRGRFWSYCYPQPVERY
;
A
#
# COMPACT_ATOMS: atom_id res chain seq x y z
N HIS A 1 -38.65 -27.93 -0.53
CA HIS A 1 -37.71 -27.32 0.44
C HIS A 1 -36.47 -26.76 -0.24
N LYS A 2 -35.76 -27.53 -1.08
CA LYS A 2 -34.64 -27.01 -1.91
C LYS A 2 -35.04 -25.90 -2.89
N GLU A 3 -36.24 -25.96 -3.48
CA GLU A 3 -36.74 -24.93 -4.41
C GLU A 3 -37.01 -23.58 -3.73
N ARG A 4 -37.62 -23.58 -2.53
CA ARG A 4 -37.82 -22.34 -1.74
C ARG A 4 -36.51 -21.68 -1.35
N ILE A 5 -35.50 -22.48 -0.95
CA ILE A 5 -34.16 -21.96 -0.64
C ILE A 5 -33.53 -21.31 -1.88
N GLN A 6 -33.74 -21.89 -3.06
CA GLN A 6 -33.22 -21.33 -4.31
C GLN A 6 -33.94 -20.05 -4.74
N GLU A 7 -35.25 -19.95 -4.53
CA GLU A 7 -36.06 -18.75 -4.76
C GLU A 7 -35.64 -17.61 -3.81
N ASP A 8 -35.43 -17.89 -2.53
CA ASP A 8 -34.95 -16.91 -1.55
C ASP A 8 -33.55 -16.39 -1.89
N ILE A 9 -32.65 -17.27 -2.37
CA ILE A 9 -31.32 -16.89 -2.87
C ILE A 9 -31.41 -15.98 -4.09
N ASN A 10 -32.33 -16.27 -5.01
CA ASN A 10 -32.50 -15.48 -6.23
C ASN A 10 -33.09 -14.10 -5.92
N HIS A 11 -34.09 -14.01 -5.05
CA HIS A 11 -34.65 -12.73 -4.61
C HIS A 11 -33.64 -11.87 -3.83
N SER A 12 -32.81 -12.50 -2.98
CA SER A 12 -31.73 -11.80 -2.29
C SER A 12 -30.73 -11.19 -3.29
N LYS A 13 -30.36 -11.94 -4.34
CA LYS A 13 -29.44 -11.46 -5.38
C LYS A 13 -30.01 -10.32 -6.22
N GLU A 14 -31.31 -10.36 -6.54
CA GLU A 14 -31.97 -9.26 -7.27
C GLU A 14 -32.08 -7.99 -6.42
N ALA A 15 -32.40 -8.13 -5.14
CA ALA A 15 -32.42 -7.01 -4.19
C ALA A 15 -31.02 -6.42 -3.98
N GLU A 16 -29.99 -7.27 -3.87
CA GLU A 16 -28.57 -6.85 -3.83
C GLU A 16 -28.15 -6.11 -5.11
N GLY A 17 -28.55 -6.59 -6.29
CA GLY A 17 -28.29 -5.92 -7.57
C GLY A 17 -28.94 -4.54 -7.67
N SER A 18 -30.19 -4.43 -7.19
CA SER A 18 -30.92 -3.15 -7.12
C SER A 18 -30.30 -2.17 -6.13
N LEU A 19 -29.90 -2.64 -4.93
CA LEU A 19 -29.22 -1.81 -3.94
C LEU A 19 -27.84 -1.37 -4.44
N GLY A 20 -27.06 -2.27 -5.04
CA GLY A 20 -25.74 -1.97 -5.57
C GLY A 20 -25.77 -0.87 -6.63
N LEU A 21 -26.71 -0.95 -7.58
CA LEU A 21 -26.89 0.09 -8.59
C LEU A 21 -27.28 1.44 -7.95
N GLN A 22 -28.18 1.44 -6.97
CA GLN A 22 -28.55 2.65 -6.24
C GLN A 22 -27.36 3.30 -5.53
N LEU A 23 -26.51 2.50 -4.87
CA LEU A 23 -25.31 2.98 -4.19
C LEU A 23 -24.32 3.61 -5.18
N VAL A 24 -24.07 2.95 -6.32
CA VAL A 24 -23.21 3.49 -7.38
C VAL A 24 -23.75 4.81 -7.92
N CYS A 25 -25.06 4.89 -8.21
CA CYS A 25 -25.67 6.14 -8.67
C CYS A 25 -25.56 7.27 -7.63
N LEU A 26 -25.74 6.98 -6.35
CA LEU A 26 -25.59 7.98 -5.28
C LEU A 26 -24.15 8.49 -5.18
N LEU A 27 -23.15 7.60 -5.27
CA LEU A 27 -21.73 7.98 -5.29
C LEU A 27 -21.41 8.90 -6.47
N LEU A 28 -21.83 8.50 -7.69
CA LEU A 28 -21.57 9.26 -8.91
C LEU A 28 -22.25 10.64 -8.88
N ASN A 29 -23.49 10.71 -8.44
CA ASN A 29 -24.22 11.97 -8.32
C ASN A 29 -23.58 12.88 -7.25
N CYS A 30 -23.11 12.31 -6.13
CA CYS A 30 -22.42 13.08 -5.10
C CYS A 30 -21.12 13.67 -5.66
N ALA A 31 -20.30 12.86 -6.32
CA ALA A 31 -19.05 13.30 -6.93
C ALA A 31 -19.27 14.36 -8.02
N SER A 32 -20.31 14.21 -8.84
CA SER A 32 -20.67 15.18 -9.89
C SER A 32 -21.10 16.52 -9.29
N ALA A 33 -21.97 16.49 -8.27
CA ALA A 33 -22.41 17.69 -7.58
C ALA A 33 -21.26 18.44 -6.88
N MET A 34 -20.26 17.71 -6.36
CA MET A 34 -19.04 18.32 -5.83
C MET A 34 -18.21 19.00 -6.93
N ALA A 35 -18.08 18.36 -8.11
CA ALA A 35 -17.35 18.92 -9.23
C ALA A 35 -18.01 20.20 -9.79
N GLU A 36 -19.33 20.32 -9.68
CA GLU A 36 -20.11 21.51 -10.04
C GLU A 36 -20.06 22.62 -8.97
N ASN A 37 -19.26 22.48 -7.91
CA ASN A 37 -19.20 23.41 -6.77
C ASN A 37 -20.55 23.63 -6.06
N ASN A 38 -21.47 22.65 -6.13
CA ASN A 38 -22.71 22.71 -5.38
C ASN A 38 -22.44 22.41 -3.91
N LYS A 39 -22.73 23.36 -3.02
CA LYS A 39 -22.44 23.21 -1.57
C LYS A 39 -23.47 22.37 -0.82
N ILE A 40 -24.71 22.28 -1.32
CA ILE A 40 -25.84 21.72 -0.56
C ILE A 40 -26.18 20.30 -1.02
N LEU A 41 -26.14 20.06 -2.34
CA LEU A 41 -26.55 18.78 -2.92
C LEU A 41 -25.64 17.61 -2.49
N PRO A 42 -24.30 17.73 -2.48
CA PRO A 42 -23.42 16.65 -2.02
C PRO A 42 -23.67 16.24 -0.58
N GLU A 43 -23.91 17.19 0.34
CA GLU A 43 -24.18 16.88 1.75
C GLU A 43 -25.46 16.04 1.92
N ASN A 44 -26.50 16.38 1.16
CA ASN A 44 -27.75 15.62 1.17
C ASN A 44 -27.60 14.22 0.57
N LEU A 45 -26.82 14.10 -0.51
CA LEU A 45 -26.51 12.82 -1.14
C LEU A 45 -25.66 11.94 -0.22
N LEU A 46 -24.66 12.49 0.46
CA LEU A 46 -23.87 11.79 1.48
C LEU A 46 -24.75 11.29 2.62
N ARG A 47 -25.64 12.12 3.16
CA ARG A 47 -26.55 11.69 4.24
C ARG A 47 -27.42 10.51 3.81
N LYS A 48 -27.95 10.57 2.58
CA LYS A 48 -28.73 9.47 1.98
C LYS A 48 -27.87 8.22 1.77
N LEU A 49 -26.61 8.38 1.41
CA LEU A 49 -25.70 7.27 1.23
C LEU A 49 -25.34 6.62 2.56
N TYR A 50 -25.02 7.38 3.60
CA TYR A 50 -24.78 6.87 4.95
C TYR A 50 -25.97 6.11 5.53
N SER A 51 -27.21 6.48 5.20
CA SER A 51 -28.40 5.70 5.61
C SER A 51 -28.55 4.33 4.93
N LYS A 52 -27.72 4.03 3.91
CA LYS A 52 -27.84 2.84 3.04
C LYS A 52 -26.60 1.94 3.04
N VAL A 53 -25.51 2.34 3.69
CA VAL A 53 -24.24 1.61 3.67
C VAL A 53 -23.89 1.08 5.05
N THR A 54 -23.20 -0.06 5.09
CA THR A 54 -22.63 -0.63 6.31
C THR A 54 -21.30 -1.32 6.00
N ILE A 55 -20.32 -1.18 6.89
CA ILE A 55 -19.01 -1.85 6.78
C ILE A 55 -19.09 -3.36 7.01
N ASN A 56 -20.18 -3.85 7.62
CA ASN A 56 -20.41 -5.26 7.86
C ASN A 56 -21.36 -5.90 6.83
N GLY A 57 -21.76 -5.14 5.80
CA GLY A 57 -22.65 -5.60 4.74
C GLY A 57 -21.93 -6.38 3.63
N ASN A 58 -22.61 -6.50 2.50
CA ASN A 58 -22.06 -7.13 1.30
C ASN A 58 -20.91 -6.30 0.68
N SER A 59 -20.28 -6.83 -0.37
CA SER A 59 -19.11 -6.16 -1.00
C SER A 59 -19.40 -4.74 -1.47
N ILE A 60 -20.57 -4.49 -2.09
CA ILE A 60 -20.90 -3.17 -2.64
C ILE A 60 -21.25 -2.16 -1.54
N GLU A 61 -21.86 -2.59 -0.44
CA GLU A 61 -22.10 -1.75 0.72
C GLU A 61 -20.79 -1.30 1.38
N ARG A 62 -19.83 -2.22 1.53
CA ARG A 62 -18.49 -1.90 2.07
C ARG A 62 -17.74 -0.93 1.19
N VAL A 63 -17.73 -1.17 -0.13
CA VAL A 63 -17.13 -0.25 -1.09
C VAL A 63 -17.79 1.13 -0.98
N ALA A 64 -19.12 1.19 -1.01
CA ALA A 64 -19.85 2.45 -0.92
C ALA A 64 -19.60 3.19 0.41
N ALA A 65 -19.50 2.48 1.54
CA ALA A 65 -19.15 3.07 2.82
C ALA A 65 -17.76 3.74 2.80
N HIS A 66 -16.74 3.08 2.25
CA HIS A 66 -15.40 3.65 2.13
C HIS A 66 -15.36 4.85 1.17
N PHE A 67 -16.08 4.80 0.05
CA PHE A 67 -16.18 5.95 -0.86
C PHE A 67 -16.97 7.12 -0.26
N ALA A 68 -18.02 6.84 0.54
CA ALA A 68 -18.74 7.86 1.31
C ALA A 68 -17.77 8.67 2.16
N GLU A 69 -16.90 7.95 2.86
CA GLU A 69 -15.92 8.52 3.77
C GLU A 69 -14.89 9.37 3.04
N ALA A 70 -14.38 8.88 1.91
CA ALA A 70 -13.46 9.64 1.07
C ALA A 70 -14.10 10.93 0.52
N LEU A 71 -15.37 10.88 0.12
CA LEU A 71 -16.13 12.05 -0.34
C LEU A 71 -16.36 13.05 0.80
N SER A 72 -16.75 12.56 1.99
CA SER A 72 -16.93 13.39 3.19
C SER A 72 -15.64 14.09 3.59
N ALA A 73 -14.51 13.37 3.59
CA ALA A 73 -13.20 13.93 3.89
C ALA A 73 -12.79 15.00 2.87
N LYS A 74 -13.03 14.75 1.58
CA LYS A 74 -12.76 15.72 0.50
C LYS A 74 -13.62 16.98 0.61
N MET A 75 -14.81 16.89 1.19
CA MET A 75 -15.71 18.03 1.41
C MET A 75 -15.38 18.84 2.67
N GLU A 76 -14.41 18.42 3.48
CA GLU A 76 -14.21 18.94 4.84
C GLU A 76 -15.49 18.88 5.70
N ALA A 77 -16.37 17.93 5.39
CA ALA A 77 -17.64 17.74 6.10
C ALA A 77 -17.38 17.21 7.53
N PRO A 78 -18.28 17.49 8.48
CA PRO A 78 -18.13 17.03 9.86
C PRO A 78 -17.94 15.51 9.94
N PRO A 79 -17.12 15.01 10.89
CA PRO A 79 -16.79 13.60 11.00
C PRO A 79 -18.05 12.75 11.17
N THR A 80 -18.08 11.63 10.46
CA THR A 80 -19.24 10.76 10.32
C THR A 80 -19.26 9.68 11.41
N PRO A 81 -20.33 8.88 11.56
CA PRO A 81 -20.37 7.78 12.52
C PRO A 81 -19.24 6.76 12.35
N LEU A 82 -18.70 6.56 11.14
CA LEU A 82 -17.57 5.65 10.92
C LEU A 82 -16.25 6.23 11.46
N LEU A 83 -15.96 7.49 11.14
CA LEU A 83 -14.89 8.28 11.77
C LEU A 83 -15.08 8.34 13.29
N PHE A 84 -16.30 8.52 13.78
CA PHE A 84 -16.64 8.60 15.20
C PHE A 84 -16.48 7.26 15.90
N CYS A 85 -16.91 6.12 15.33
CA CYS A 85 -16.64 4.79 15.88
C CYS A 85 -15.14 4.48 15.89
N LYS A 86 -14.39 4.92 14.88
CA LYS A 86 -12.93 4.83 14.87
C LYS A 86 -12.29 5.73 15.93
N LYS A 87 -12.91 6.87 16.24
CA LYS A 87 -12.50 7.83 17.29
C LYS A 87 -12.88 7.38 18.70
N LEU A 88 -14.03 6.75 18.90
CA LEU A 88 -14.49 6.20 20.18
C LEU A 88 -13.71 4.93 20.57
N ASN A 89 -13.33 4.11 19.58
CA ASN A 89 -12.33 3.05 19.80
C ASN A 89 -10.93 3.62 20.10
N ALA A 90 -10.73 4.92 19.87
CA ALA A 90 -9.52 5.69 20.15
C ALA A 90 -9.80 6.82 21.18
N ASP A 91 -10.70 6.56 22.14
CA ASP A 91 -10.92 7.44 23.31
C ASP A 91 -9.74 7.37 24.30
N SER A 92 -8.72 6.55 24.04
CA SER A 92 -7.36 6.80 24.49
C SER A 92 -6.67 7.73 23.49
N GLU A 93 -6.04 8.80 23.98
CA GLU A 93 -5.09 9.71 23.31
C GLU A 93 -4.68 9.29 21.88
N GLN A 94 -4.72 10.24 20.92
CA GLN A 94 -4.17 10.15 19.54
C GLN A 94 -3.43 8.82 19.32
N PRO A 95 -3.98 7.85 18.56
CA PRO A 95 -3.46 6.49 18.53
C PRO A 95 -1.96 6.56 18.32
N ASP A 96 -1.22 6.02 19.28
CA ASP A 96 0.24 6.14 19.32
C ASP A 96 0.76 5.70 17.94
N GLU A 97 1.71 6.43 17.36
CA GLU A 97 2.19 6.14 15.99
C GLU A 97 2.61 4.65 15.84
N LYS A 98 3.06 4.07 16.96
CA LYS A 98 3.37 2.65 17.13
C LYS A 98 2.17 1.72 17.01
N GLU A 99 1.05 2.02 17.68
CA GLU A 99 -0.17 1.21 17.59
C GLU A 99 -0.73 1.21 16.17
N THR A 100 -0.62 2.36 15.49
CA THR A 100 -1.00 2.49 14.08
C THR A 100 -0.11 1.65 13.17
N SER A 101 1.20 1.61 13.41
CA SER A 101 2.15 0.80 12.64
C SER A 101 1.93 -0.71 12.83
N GLU A 102 1.65 -1.18 14.05
CA GLU A 102 1.40 -2.60 14.32
C GLU A 102 0.09 -3.07 13.67
N ALA A 103 -0.97 -2.27 13.76
CA ALA A 103 -2.24 -2.56 13.11
C ALA A 103 -2.11 -2.62 11.58
N GLN A 104 -1.32 -1.71 10.98
CA GLN A 104 -1.04 -1.73 9.54
C GLN A 104 -0.27 -2.99 9.14
N PHE A 105 0.72 -3.40 9.94
CA PHE A 105 1.45 -4.64 9.70
C PHE A 105 0.54 -5.86 9.77
N ALA A 106 -0.29 -5.95 10.81
CA ALA A 106 -1.26 -7.05 10.97
C ALA A 106 -2.23 -7.13 9.77
N ALA A 107 -2.77 -5.98 9.34
CA ALA A 107 -3.63 -5.90 8.17
C ALA A 107 -2.91 -6.34 6.87
N MET A 108 -1.64 -5.96 6.71
CA MET A 108 -0.82 -6.42 5.58
C MET A 108 -0.67 -7.95 5.62
N ILE A 109 -0.31 -8.53 6.76
CA ILE A 109 -0.17 -9.99 6.91
C ILE A 109 -1.48 -10.71 6.60
N ASP A 110 -2.61 -10.21 7.10
CA ASP A 110 -3.91 -10.81 6.78
C ASP A 110 -4.24 -10.72 5.29
N PHE A 111 -3.90 -9.60 4.64
CA PHE A 111 -4.08 -9.47 3.20
C PHE A 111 -3.23 -10.48 2.42
N TYR A 112 -1.99 -10.73 2.82
CA TYR A 112 -1.16 -11.81 2.25
C TYR A 112 -1.77 -13.20 2.41
N ARG A 113 -2.52 -13.43 3.49
CA ARG A 113 -3.15 -14.73 3.77
C ARG A 113 -4.42 -14.95 2.95
N VAL A 114 -5.18 -13.89 2.67
CA VAL A 114 -6.47 -13.99 2.00
C VAL A 114 -6.43 -13.63 0.51
N SER A 115 -5.34 -13.01 0.03
CA SER A 115 -5.20 -12.55 -1.35
C SER A 115 -3.80 -12.83 -1.90
N PRO A 116 -3.68 -13.37 -3.12
CA PRO A 116 -2.38 -13.63 -3.75
C PRO A 116 -1.71 -12.36 -4.27
N PHE A 117 -2.36 -11.20 -4.17
CA PHE A 117 -1.94 -9.98 -4.86
C PHE A 117 -0.52 -9.51 -4.49
N TYR A 118 -0.19 -9.39 -3.19
CA TYR A 118 1.18 -9.03 -2.77
C TYR A 118 2.19 -10.14 -3.08
N GLN A 119 1.81 -11.40 -2.85
CA GLN A 119 2.69 -12.54 -3.13
C GLN A 119 3.05 -12.60 -4.60
N PHE A 120 2.07 -12.40 -5.48
CA PHE A 120 2.27 -12.36 -6.93
C PHE A 120 3.21 -11.21 -7.32
N ALA A 121 2.97 -10.00 -6.83
CA ALA A 121 3.82 -8.84 -7.12
C ALA A 121 5.27 -9.09 -6.68
N HIS A 122 5.47 -9.56 -5.45
CA HIS A 122 6.80 -9.78 -4.87
C HIS A 122 7.54 -10.94 -5.51
N LEU A 123 6.90 -12.08 -5.74
CA LEU A 123 7.54 -13.22 -6.39
C LEU A 123 7.89 -12.92 -7.85
N THR A 124 7.03 -12.19 -8.56
CA THR A 124 7.31 -11.78 -9.95
C THR A 124 8.46 -10.79 -10.01
N ALA A 125 8.49 -9.79 -9.12
CA ALA A 125 9.60 -8.84 -9.03
C ALA A 125 10.91 -9.54 -8.66
N ASN A 126 10.90 -10.43 -7.66
CA ASN A 126 12.08 -11.18 -7.26
C ASN A 126 12.58 -12.10 -8.37
N GLN A 127 11.67 -12.75 -9.12
CA GLN A 127 12.04 -13.57 -10.26
C GLN A 127 12.73 -12.74 -11.35
N ALA A 128 12.19 -11.56 -11.69
CA ALA A 128 12.82 -10.64 -12.63
C ALA A 128 14.21 -10.17 -12.17
N ILE A 129 14.39 -9.91 -10.86
CA ILE A 129 15.69 -9.57 -10.27
C ILE A 129 16.67 -10.74 -10.40
N ILE A 130 16.25 -11.97 -10.09
CA ILE A 130 17.10 -13.17 -10.16
C ILE A 130 17.59 -13.39 -11.59
N GLU A 131 16.70 -13.28 -12.57
CA GLU A 131 17.03 -13.41 -14.00
C GLU A 131 18.00 -12.32 -14.46
N ALA A 132 17.74 -11.05 -14.09
CA ALA A 132 18.65 -9.95 -14.41
C ALA A 132 20.02 -10.06 -13.71
N PHE A 133 20.11 -10.85 -12.64
CA PHE A 133 21.32 -11.09 -11.85
C PHE A 133 22.05 -12.39 -12.24
N GLU A 134 21.67 -13.05 -13.33
CA GLU A 134 22.35 -14.26 -13.80
C GLU A 134 23.81 -13.96 -14.19
N GLY A 135 24.74 -14.80 -13.72
CA GLY A 135 26.18 -14.69 -14.01
C GLY A 135 26.90 -13.54 -13.28
N LYS A 136 26.24 -12.89 -12.32
CA LYS A 136 26.79 -11.76 -11.55
C LYS A 136 26.91 -12.14 -10.08
N SER A 137 27.79 -11.46 -9.36
CA SER A 137 28.17 -11.84 -7.99
C SER A 137 27.80 -10.84 -6.91
N HIS A 138 27.56 -9.56 -7.24
CA HIS A 138 27.20 -8.52 -6.28
C HIS A 138 25.85 -7.91 -6.65
N LEU A 139 24.84 -8.10 -5.81
CA LEU A 139 23.50 -7.54 -6.02
C LEU A 139 23.24 -6.41 -5.02
N HIS A 140 22.81 -5.26 -5.52
CA HIS A 140 22.31 -4.14 -4.71
C HIS A 140 20.84 -3.88 -5.04
N VAL A 141 19.96 -4.16 -4.08
CA VAL A 141 18.54 -3.85 -4.17
C VAL A 141 18.29 -2.50 -3.52
N ILE A 142 17.57 -1.63 -4.22
CA ILE A 142 17.06 -0.36 -3.69
C ILE A 142 15.53 -0.47 -3.64
N ASP A 143 14.97 -0.49 -2.44
CA ASP A 143 13.53 -0.60 -2.21
C ASP A 143 12.98 0.69 -1.63
N PHE A 144 12.12 1.35 -2.41
CA PHE A 144 11.56 2.66 -2.05
C PHE A 144 10.42 2.61 -1.01
N ASP A 145 9.92 1.42 -0.68
CA ASP A 145 8.99 1.22 0.45
C ASP A 145 9.19 -0.18 1.04
N ILE A 146 10.27 -0.34 1.82
CA ILE A 146 10.66 -1.67 2.32
C ILE A 146 9.70 -2.22 3.36
N SER A 147 8.89 -1.37 3.98
CA SER A 147 7.93 -1.74 5.01
C SER A 147 8.59 -2.69 6.05
N HIS A 148 8.09 -3.90 6.20
CA HIS A 148 8.62 -4.93 7.10
C HIS A 148 9.58 -5.94 6.45
N GLY A 149 9.91 -5.77 5.18
CA GLY A 149 10.90 -6.57 4.45
C GLY A 149 10.42 -7.94 3.97
N ILE A 150 9.11 -8.20 3.95
CA ILE A 150 8.54 -9.53 3.62
C ILE A 150 8.96 -10.03 2.23
N GLN A 151 9.00 -9.14 1.22
CA GLN A 151 9.42 -9.48 -0.14
C GLN A 151 10.81 -10.16 -0.16
N TRP A 152 11.75 -9.59 0.60
CA TRP A 152 13.17 -9.93 0.49
C TRP A 152 13.54 -11.27 1.10
N SER A 153 12.73 -11.84 1.99
CA SER A 153 12.96 -13.18 2.52
C SER A 153 13.04 -14.23 1.42
N SER A 154 12.14 -14.19 0.43
CA SER A 154 12.16 -15.14 -0.68
C SER A 154 13.37 -14.95 -1.61
N LEU A 155 13.77 -13.69 -1.86
CA LEU A 155 14.97 -13.40 -2.64
C LEU A 155 16.24 -13.90 -1.94
N ILE A 156 16.38 -13.64 -0.63
CA ILE A 156 17.50 -14.10 0.18
C ILE A 156 17.63 -15.62 0.12
N GLN A 157 16.50 -16.33 0.27
CA GLN A 157 16.48 -17.78 0.18
C GLN A 157 16.97 -18.25 -1.20
N SER A 158 16.41 -17.73 -2.29
CA SER A 158 16.83 -18.12 -3.65
C SER A 158 18.28 -17.80 -3.96
N LEU A 159 18.81 -16.68 -3.46
CA LEU A 159 20.22 -16.31 -3.65
C LEU A 159 21.17 -17.16 -2.80
N SER A 160 20.73 -17.64 -1.62
CA SER A 160 21.55 -18.49 -0.77
C SER A 160 21.82 -19.89 -1.35
N GLU A 161 20.96 -20.35 -2.26
CA GLU A 161 21.11 -21.64 -2.94
C GLU A 161 22.13 -21.57 -4.10
N ARG A 162 22.57 -20.36 -4.46
CA ARG A 162 23.49 -20.09 -5.54
C ARG A 162 24.93 -19.93 -5.03
N LYS A 163 25.90 -20.55 -5.73
CA LYS A 163 27.33 -20.49 -5.38
C LYS A 163 28.06 -19.27 -5.95
N ASP A 164 27.48 -18.61 -6.94
CA ASP A 164 28.06 -17.46 -7.65
C ASP A 164 27.77 -16.12 -6.96
N VAL A 165 26.90 -16.12 -5.94
CA VAL A 165 26.53 -14.92 -5.18
C VAL A 165 27.59 -14.64 -4.11
N ALA A 166 28.29 -13.51 -4.27
CA ALA A 166 29.31 -13.05 -3.35
C ALA A 166 28.78 -12.04 -2.33
N ALA A 167 27.79 -11.20 -2.69
CA ALA A 167 27.23 -10.20 -1.79
C ALA A 167 25.79 -9.81 -2.15
N LEU A 168 24.97 -9.56 -1.12
CA LEU A 168 23.67 -8.92 -1.23
C LEU A 168 23.62 -7.67 -0.36
N ARG A 169 23.34 -6.53 -0.97
CA ARG A 169 23.08 -5.27 -0.30
C ARG A 169 21.64 -4.86 -0.52
N ILE A 170 20.95 -4.44 0.53
CA ILE A 170 19.59 -3.88 0.45
C ILE A 170 19.59 -2.49 1.05
N THR A 171 19.21 -1.50 0.25
CA THR A 171 18.88 -0.15 0.70
C THR A 171 17.37 -0.05 0.80
N GLY A 172 16.85 0.22 2.01
CA GLY A 172 15.42 0.23 2.29
C GLY A 172 14.92 1.59 2.75
N PHE A 173 13.95 2.15 2.04
CA PHE A 173 13.28 3.39 2.41
C PHE A 173 12.02 3.12 3.23
N GLY A 174 11.73 4.00 4.19
CA GLY A 174 10.51 3.93 4.99
C GLY A 174 10.34 5.16 5.87
N ARG A 175 9.21 5.25 6.58
CA ARG A 175 8.82 6.44 7.36
C ARG A 175 9.22 6.40 8.82
N ASP A 176 9.56 5.22 9.34
CA ASP A 176 9.94 5.04 10.74
C ASP A 176 11.30 4.33 10.81
N MET A 177 12.29 5.03 11.36
CA MET A 177 13.65 4.52 11.54
C MET A 177 13.70 3.32 12.49
N ASN A 178 12.79 3.24 13.48
CA ASN A 178 12.71 2.08 14.38
C ASN A 178 12.26 0.83 13.62
N VAL A 179 11.22 0.97 12.77
CA VAL A 179 10.75 -0.12 11.90
C VAL A 179 11.84 -0.54 10.93
N LEU A 180 12.52 0.41 10.29
CA LEU A 180 13.63 0.14 9.36
C LEU A 180 14.77 -0.62 10.04
N ASN A 181 15.21 -0.17 11.21
CA ASN A 181 16.27 -0.83 11.97
C ASN A 181 15.85 -2.26 12.38
N ALA A 182 14.62 -2.43 12.85
CA ALA A 182 14.09 -3.75 13.18
C ALA A 182 14.00 -4.66 11.95
N THR A 183 13.60 -4.13 10.79
CA THR A 183 13.61 -4.84 9.50
C THR A 183 15.02 -5.26 9.11
N GLY A 184 16.00 -4.36 9.21
CA GLY A 184 17.40 -4.68 8.93
C GLY A 184 17.98 -5.79 9.80
N ILE A 185 17.67 -5.78 11.11
CA ILE A 185 18.07 -6.84 12.04
C ILE A 185 17.46 -8.19 11.61
N ARG A 186 16.15 -8.22 11.31
CA ARG A 186 15.46 -9.45 10.89
C ARG A 186 16.04 -9.99 9.59
N LEU A 187 16.22 -9.15 8.57
CA LEU A 187 16.77 -9.57 7.28
C LEU A 187 18.20 -10.07 7.39
N ARG A 188 19.05 -9.40 8.19
CA ARG A 188 20.42 -9.86 8.43
C ARG A 188 20.46 -11.21 9.14
N GLY A 189 19.64 -11.39 10.17
CA GLY A 189 19.50 -12.66 10.87
C GLY A 189 19.02 -13.78 9.94
N PHE A 190 18.04 -13.49 9.09
CA PHE A 190 17.51 -14.42 8.09
C PHE A 190 18.56 -14.80 7.04
N ALA A 191 19.27 -13.82 6.46
CA ALA A 191 20.38 -14.07 5.53
C ALA A 191 21.47 -14.96 6.13
N SER A 192 21.82 -14.68 7.39
CA SER A 192 22.80 -15.48 8.13
C SER A 192 22.32 -16.92 8.35
N SER A 193 21.04 -17.13 8.64
CA SER A 193 20.49 -18.50 8.82
C SER A 193 20.46 -19.32 7.54
N TYR A 194 20.49 -18.68 6.37
CA TYR A 194 20.58 -19.33 5.06
C TYR A 194 22.03 -19.41 4.53
N GLY A 195 23.03 -18.97 5.31
CA GLY A 195 24.45 -19.04 4.91
C GLY A 195 24.90 -17.92 3.97
N LEU A 196 24.07 -16.90 3.74
CA LEU A 196 24.45 -15.70 2.99
C LEU A 196 25.22 -14.75 3.92
N THR A 197 26.53 -14.95 4.02
CA THR A 197 27.40 -14.27 5.00
C THR A 197 27.72 -12.83 4.64
N SER A 198 27.66 -12.48 3.35
CA SER A 198 27.87 -11.12 2.85
C SER A 198 26.53 -10.44 2.59
N PHE A 199 25.90 -9.99 3.67
CA PHE A 199 24.62 -9.27 3.64
C PHE A 199 24.74 -7.90 4.32
N GLU A 200 24.37 -6.85 3.59
CA GLU A 200 24.32 -5.49 4.08
C GLU A 200 22.92 -4.90 3.99
N PHE A 201 22.53 -4.14 5.01
CA PHE A 201 21.26 -3.41 5.03
C PHE A 201 21.50 -1.95 5.39
N HIS A 202 20.97 -1.05 4.56
CA HIS A 202 21.13 0.40 4.67
C HIS A 202 19.76 1.07 4.77
N PRO A 203 19.33 1.52 5.97
CA PRO A 203 18.04 2.17 6.16
C PRO A 203 18.07 3.64 5.70
N PHE A 204 17.04 4.07 4.99
CA PHE A 204 16.83 5.46 4.60
C PHE A 204 15.45 5.97 5.04
N LEU A 205 15.44 7.10 5.74
CA LEU A 205 14.20 7.75 6.13
C LEU A 205 13.63 8.52 4.93
N GLU A 206 12.37 8.27 4.58
CA GLU A 206 11.67 8.96 3.50
C GLU A 206 11.65 10.48 3.74
N GLY A 207 11.93 11.27 2.70
CA GLY A 207 11.90 12.74 2.76
C GLY A 207 13.09 13.40 3.46
N SER A 208 14.10 12.63 3.89
CA SER A 208 15.25 13.18 4.61
C SER A 208 16.28 13.91 3.74
N ASN A 209 16.41 13.59 2.44
CA ASN A 209 17.37 14.21 1.51
C ASN A 209 16.93 14.05 0.03
N GLU A 210 17.50 14.85 -0.88
CA GLU A 210 17.47 14.56 -2.32
C GLU A 210 18.22 13.25 -2.59
N ILE A 211 17.59 12.31 -3.30
CA ILE A 211 18.19 11.00 -3.57
C ILE A 211 19.23 11.15 -4.68
N SER A 212 20.51 11.00 -4.33
CA SER A 212 21.63 10.96 -5.29
C SER A 212 22.30 9.59 -5.30
N THR A 213 23.01 9.29 -6.38
CA THR A 213 23.83 8.07 -6.50
C THR A 213 24.95 8.03 -5.45
N GLU A 214 25.46 9.19 -5.01
CA GLU A 214 26.48 9.26 -3.96
C GLU A 214 25.90 8.84 -2.60
N ILE A 215 24.66 9.26 -2.30
CA ILE A 215 23.98 8.93 -1.05
C ILE A 215 23.67 7.42 -0.99
N LEU A 216 23.27 6.84 -2.12
CA LEU A 216 23.01 5.40 -2.23
C LEU A 216 24.29 4.54 -2.23
N GLN A 217 25.46 5.19 -2.35
CA GLN A 217 26.79 4.57 -2.37
C GLN A 217 26.86 3.38 -3.35
N ILE A 218 26.30 3.54 -4.55
CA ILE A 218 26.30 2.48 -5.58
C ILE A 218 27.75 2.21 -5.99
N LYS A 219 28.15 0.93 -5.98
CA LYS A 219 29.49 0.50 -6.36
C LYS A 219 29.51 0.01 -7.81
N GLU A 220 30.65 0.12 -8.48
CA GLU A 220 30.78 -0.15 -9.92
C GLU A 220 30.58 -1.65 -10.26
N GLU A 221 30.94 -2.52 -9.32
CA GLU A 221 30.80 -3.98 -9.43
C GLU A 221 29.38 -4.50 -9.16
N GLU A 222 28.48 -3.65 -8.67
CA GLU A 222 27.14 -4.04 -8.27
C GLU A 222 26.16 -4.05 -9.44
N THR A 223 25.33 -5.09 -9.47
CA THR A 223 24.09 -5.07 -10.23
C THR A 223 23.04 -4.38 -9.40
N VAL A 224 22.51 -3.26 -9.86
CA VAL A 224 21.49 -2.52 -9.14
C VAL A 224 20.10 -2.92 -9.62
N ALA A 225 19.25 -3.33 -8.68
CA ALA A 225 17.82 -3.58 -8.89
C ALA A 225 17.01 -2.56 -8.10
N VAL A 226 16.15 -1.81 -8.79
CA VAL A 226 15.27 -0.82 -8.16
C VAL A 226 13.86 -1.38 -8.06
N ASN A 227 13.32 -1.44 -6.84
CA ASN A 227 11.98 -1.90 -6.52
C ASN A 227 11.11 -0.74 -6.06
N MET A 228 9.96 -0.57 -6.71
CA MET A 228 8.97 0.47 -6.43
C MET A 228 7.57 -0.12 -6.42
N VAL A 229 7.35 -1.12 -5.57
CA VAL A 229 6.05 -1.75 -5.42
C VAL A 229 5.11 -0.74 -4.73
N PHE A 230 4.08 -0.28 -5.45
CA PHE A 230 3.04 0.70 -5.02
C PHE A 230 3.48 2.14 -4.68
N VAL A 231 4.78 2.47 -4.73
CA VAL A 231 5.29 3.85 -4.52
C VAL A 231 4.84 4.83 -5.64
N PHE A 232 4.47 4.31 -6.81
CA PHE A 232 4.06 5.15 -7.95
C PHE A 232 2.76 5.93 -7.69
N GLU A 233 1.86 5.46 -6.81
CA GLU A 233 0.64 6.22 -6.48
C GLU A 233 0.89 7.40 -5.51
N GLN A 234 1.85 7.26 -4.59
CA GLN A 234 2.23 8.34 -3.66
C GLN A 234 3.07 9.43 -4.32
N THR A 235 3.86 9.09 -5.33
CA THR A 235 4.80 10.00 -6.00
C THR A 235 4.18 10.82 -7.14
N ARG A 236 2.96 10.50 -7.60
CA ARG A 236 2.25 11.27 -8.66
C ARG A 236 2.11 12.77 -8.36
N GLY A 237 2.13 13.18 -7.09
CA GLY A 237 2.07 14.60 -6.70
C GLY A 237 3.41 15.34 -6.68
N ARG A 238 4.55 14.64 -6.52
CA ARG A 238 5.87 15.27 -6.31
C ARG A 238 6.90 14.96 -7.40
N PHE A 239 6.81 13.81 -8.08
CA PHE A 239 7.84 13.38 -9.03
C PHE A 239 7.77 14.14 -10.37
N TRP A 240 6.58 14.55 -10.82
CA TRP A 240 6.41 15.27 -12.09
C TRP A 240 7.04 16.67 -12.09
N SER A 241 7.18 17.30 -10.93
CA SER A 241 7.91 18.56 -10.75
C SER A 241 9.43 18.39 -10.81
N TYR A 242 9.98 17.20 -10.54
CA TYR A 242 11.42 16.95 -10.61
C TYR A 242 11.91 16.56 -12.02
N CYS A 243 11.07 15.90 -12.81
CA CYS A 243 11.46 15.42 -14.14
C CYS A 243 11.19 16.41 -15.29
N TYR A 244 10.43 17.50 -15.04
CA TYR A 244 10.21 18.58 -16.00
C TYR A 244 10.48 19.93 -15.33
N PRO A 245 11.61 20.61 -15.63
CA PRO A 245 11.71 22.02 -15.31
C PRO A 245 10.59 22.75 -16.03
N GLN A 246 9.79 23.53 -15.29
CA GLN A 246 8.82 24.45 -15.87
C GLN A 246 9.53 25.27 -16.95
N PRO A 247 8.94 25.44 -18.16
CA PRO A 247 9.53 26.31 -19.15
C PRO A 247 9.66 27.70 -18.53
N VAL A 248 10.89 28.18 -18.45
CA VAL A 248 11.18 29.56 -18.05
C VAL A 248 10.46 30.45 -19.06
N GLU A 249 9.33 31.04 -18.67
CA GLU A 249 8.75 32.15 -19.40
C GLU A 249 9.79 33.27 -19.38
N ARG A 250 10.56 33.37 -20.47
CA ARG A 250 11.34 34.56 -20.77
C ARG A 250 10.35 35.65 -21.15
N TYR A 251 10.11 36.57 -20.21
CA TYR A 251 9.71 37.94 -20.54
C TYR A 251 10.89 38.69 -21.14
#